data_AF-A0A370P6Z7-F1
#
_entry.id   AF-A0A370P6Z7-F1
#
_cell.length_a   1.000
_cell.length_b   1.000
_cell.length_c   1.000
_cell.angle_alpha   90.00
_cell.angle_beta   90.00
_cell.angle_gamma   90.00
#
_symmetry.space_group_name_H-M   'P 1'
#
loop_
_entity.id
_entity.type
_entity.pdbx_description
1 polymer ?
#
loop_
_entity_poly.entity_id
_entity_poly.type
_entity_poly.pdbx_seq_one_letter_code
_entity_poly.pdbx_strand_id
1 'polypeptide(L)'
;MAGIILQLLALLYVAISLIVTSSLGSDAHSEDVHRAAIAAIASIYVTGVGYAFGWNSIQYLIHAEMLPSSVRTLGTSILMCIHYANRFALTKAVPTMTLADALQSKGRFWFFFVVAFLGFLWGMFLLPETSEMIR
;
A
#
# COMPACT_ATOMS: atom_id res chain seq x y z
N MET A 1 -1.33 11.23 -8.73
CA MET A 1 -0.22 10.25 -8.61
C MET A 1 0.78 10.51 -7.48
N ALA A 2 1.07 11.78 -7.10
CA ALA A 2 2.08 12.09 -6.07
C ALA A 2 1.89 11.36 -4.71
N GLY A 3 0.64 11.20 -4.22
CA GLY A 3 0.37 10.46 -2.98
C GLY A 3 0.76 8.97 -3.05
N ILE A 4 0.55 8.33 -4.20
CA ILE A 4 0.93 6.91 -4.42
C ILE A 4 2.46 6.77 -4.47
N ILE A 5 3.15 7.72 -5.09
CA ILE A 5 4.62 7.75 -5.13
C ILE A 5 5.18 7.94 -3.70
N LEU A 6 4.60 8.85 -2.92
CA LEU A 6 4.98 9.03 -1.51
C LEU A 6 4.79 7.75 -0.70
N GLN A 7 3.66 7.07 -0.90
CA GLN A 7 3.39 5.78 -0.26
C GLN A 7 4.43 4.71 -0.65
N LEU A 8 4.81 4.63 -1.94
CA LEU A 8 5.78 3.68 -2.43
C LEU A 8 7.18 3.91 -1.86
N LEU A 9 7.64 5.16 -1.87
CA LEU A 9 8.96 5.52 -1.33
C LEU A 9 9.03 5.22 0.18
N ALA A 10 7.97 5.53 0.92
CA ALA A 10 7.90 5.25 2.35
C ALA A 10 7.87 3.73 2.64
N LEU A 11 7.10 2.95 1.88
CA LEU A 11 7.09 1.48 1.99
C LEU A 11 8.44 0.87 1.65
N LEU A 12 9.09 1.38 0.60
CA LEU A 12 10.42 0.92 0.20
C LEU A 12 11.45 1.14 1.31
N TYR A 13 11.42 2.32 1.94
CA TYR A 13 12.29 2.63 3.08
C TYR A 13 12.08 1.66 4.26
N VAL A 14 10.83 1.35 4.59
CA VAL A 14 10.51 0.38 5.65
C VAL A 14 11.00 -1.03 5.26
N ALA A 15 10.79 -1.44 4.02
CA ALA A 15 11.20 -2.76 3.54
C ALA A 15 12.74 -2.94 3.57
N ILE A 16 13.49 -1.90 3.18
CA ILE A 16 14.96 -1.90 3.21
C ILE A 16 15.47 -1.88 4.65
N SER A 17 14.94 -0.99 5.51
CA SER A 17 15.40 -0.88 6.90
C SER A 17 15.22 -2.19 7.68
N LEU A 18 14.13 -2.93 7.45
CA LEU A 18 13.91 -4.24 8.08
C LEU A 18 14.91 -5.31 7.60
N ILE A 19 15.34 -5.29 6.34
CA ILE A 19 16.40 -6.19 5.85
C ILE A 19 17.73 -5.84 6.50
N VAL A 20 18.11 -4.56 6.47
CA VAL A 20 19.39 -4.08 7.02
C VAL A 20 19.50 -4.42 8.50
N THR A 21 18.49 -4.07 9.30
CA THR A 21 18.48 -4.40 10.74
C THR A 21 18.50 -5.91 10.98
N SER A 22 17.83 -6.72 10.15
CA SER A 22 17.88 -8.19 10.29
C SER A 22 19.24 -8.80 9.93
N SER A 23 20.05 -8.12 9.10
CA SER A 23 21.37 -8.58 8.68
C SER A 23 22.50 -8.20 9.64
N LEU A 24 22.29 -7.20 10.49
CA LEU A 24 23.31 -6.65 11.40
C LEU A 24 23.55 -7.48 12.67
N GLY A 25 22.64 -8.41 13.02
CA GLY A 25 22.83 -9.31 14.16
C GLY A 25 23.18 -8.58 15.46
N SER A 26 24.40 -8.80 15.98
CA SER A 26 24.93 -8.18 17.20
C SER A 26 25.24 -6.68 17.07
N ASP A 27 25.40 -6.14 15.86
CA ASP A 27 25.64 -4.71 15.62
C ASP A 27 24.35 -3.87 15.59
N ALA A 28 23.19 -4.53 15.76
CA ALA A 28 21.87 -3.88 15.80
C ALA A 28 21.70 -2.89 16.98
N HIS A 29 22.62 -2.88 17.95
CA HIS A 29 22.60 -1.99 19.12
C HIS A 29 23.30 -0.64 18.91
N SER A 30 23.79 -0.35 17.70
CA SER A 30 24.35 0.98 17.39
C SER A 30 23.27 2.08 17.40
N GLU A 31 23.63 3.27 17.89
CA GLU A 31 22.80 4.48 17.88
C GLU A 31 22.24 4.80 16.48
N ASP A 32 23.03 4.53 15.43
CA ASP A 32 22.61 4.76 14.04
C ASP A 32 21.45 3.83 13.61
N VAL A 33 21.48 2.57 14.07
CA VAL A 33 20.40 1.60 13.81
C VAL A 33 19.14 2.00 14.56
N HIS A 34 19.27 2.52 15.78
CA HIS A 34 18.15 3.02 16.56
C HIS A 34 17.46 4.19 15.85
N ARG A 35 18.23 5.17 15.36
CA ARG A 35 17.70 6.31 14.59
C ARG A 35 17.03 5.86 13.29
N ALA A 36 17.61 4.91 12.57
CA ALA A 36 17.01 4.33 11.37
C ALA A 36 15.69 3.61 11.67
N ALA A 37 15.60 2.90 12.80
CA ALA A 37 14.36 2.25 13.23
C ALA A 37 13.25 3.26 13.56
N ILE A 38 13.57 4.38 14.23
CA ILE A 38 12.61 5.47 14.47
C ILE A 38 12.11 6.05 13.15
N ALA A 39 13.02 6.32 12.22
CA ALA A 39 12.66 6.80 10.88
C ALA A 39 11.76 5.79 10.15
N ALA A 40 12.00 4.49 10.29
CA ALA A 40 11.17 3.45 9.68
C ALA A 40 9.75 3.46 10.26
N ILE A 41 9.61 3.62 11.58
CA ILE A 41 8.31 3.79 12.22
C ILE A 41 7.60 5.05 11.68
N ALA A 42 8.31 6.17 11.57
CA ALA A 42 7.76 7.39 10.98
C ALA A 42 7.29 7.18 9.52
N SER A 43 8.06 6.44 8.72
CA SER A 43 7.69 6.11 7.33
C SER A 43 6.44 5.24 7.22
N ILE A 44 6.10 4.43 8.23
CA ILE A 44 4.81 3.71 8.27
C ILE A 44 3.64 4.70 8.32
N TYR A 45 3.75 5.78 9.09
CA TYR A 45 2.73 6.83 9.11
C TYR A 45 2.66 7.60 7.79
N VAL A 46 3.82 7.91 7.19
CA VAL A 46 3.89 8.57 5.87
C VAL A 46 3.24 7.70 4.79
N THR A 47 3.38 6.37 4.87
CA THR A 47 2.68 5.41 4.00
C THR A 47 1.17 5.59 4.10
N GLY A 48 0.63 5.74 5.32
CA GLY A 48 -0.80 6.00 5.54
C GLY A 48 -1.27 7.32 4.92
N VAL A 49 -0.47 8.38 5.03
CA VAL A 49 -0.74 9.69 4.43
C VAL A 49 -0.75 9.59 2.90
N GLY A 50 0.27 8.95 2.31
CA GLY A 50 0.35 8.72 0.87
C GLY A 50 -0.84 7.91 0.34
N TYR A 51 -1.26 6.88 1.08
CA TYR A 51 -2.44 6.09 0.75
C TYR A 51 -3.74 6.92 0.78
N ALA A 52 -3.91 7.79 1.79
CA ALA A 52 -5.08 8.64 1.92
C ALA A 52 -5.23 9.61 0.71
N PHE A 53 -4.15 10.29 0.35
CA PHE A 53 -4.14 11.21 -0.79
C PHE A 53 -4.07 10.52 -2.15
N GLY A 54 -3.66 9.25 -2.19
CA GLY A 54 -3.58 8.43 -3.40
C GLY A 54 -4.82 7.55 -3.58
N TRP A 55 -4.65 6.26 -3.26
CA TRP A 55 -5.65 5.23 -3.50
C TRP A 55 -6.99 5.45 -2.82
N ASN A 56 -6.98 5.98 -1.58
CA ASN A 56 -8.23 6.17 -0.85
C ASN A 56 -9.13 7.23 -1.48
N SER A 57 -8.54 8.28 -2.06
CA SER A 57 -9.28 9.35 -2.72
C SER A 57 -9.74 8.92 -4.12
N ILE A 58 -8.85 8.29 -4.89
CA ILE A 58 -9.14 7.95 -6.29
C ILE A 58 -10.12 6.79 -6.46
N GLN A 59 -10.17 5.82 -5.51
CA GLN A 59 -11.08 4.68 -5.62
C GLN A 59 -12.56 5.09 -5.75
N TYR A 60 -12.97 6.15 -5.06
CA TYR A 60 -14.36 6.61 -5.06
C TYR A 60 -14.69 7.36 -6.35
N LEU A 61 -13.73 8.14 -6.86
CA LEU A 61 -13.86 8.84 -8.14
C LEU A 61 -14.00 7.84 -9.30
N ILE A 62 -13.13 6.84 -9.35
CA ILE A 62 -13.16 5.81 -10.39
C ILE A 62 -14.51 5.08 -10.40
N HIS A 63 -15.00 4.64 -9.24
CA HIS A 63 -16.29 3.96 -9.16
C HIS A 63 -17.47 4.84 -9.60
N ALA A 64 -17.40 6.15 -9.36
CA ALA A 64 -18.43 7.09 -9.79
C ALA A 64 -18.39 7.35 -11.31
N GLU A 65 -17.21 7.38 -11.92
CA GLU A 65 -17.05 7.67 -13.35
C GLU A 65 -17.24 6.45 -14.24
N MET A 66 -16.80 5.27 -13.81
CA MET A 66 -16.92 4.03 -14.60
C MET A 66 -18.35 3.50 -14.73
N LEU A 67 -19.23 3.81 -13.77
CA LEU A 67 -20.56 3.20 -13.68
C LEU A 67 -21.66 4.12 -14.24
N PRO A 68 -22.48 3.65 -15.20
CA PRO A 68 -23.67 4.36 -15.66
C PRO A 68 -24.64 4.63 -14.51
N SER A 69 -25.31 5.79 -14.53
CA SER A 69 -26.17 6.26 -13.43
C SER A 69 -27.28 5.28 -13.04
N SER A 70 -27.81 4.51 -14.00
CA SER A 70 -28.89 3.54 -13.77
C SER A 70 -28.47 2.32 -12.94
N VAL A 71 -27.21 1.89 -13.02
CA VAL A 71 -26.69 0.69 -12.34
C VAL A 71 -25.68 1.02 -11.24
N ARG A 72 -25.34 2.30 -11.08
CA ARG A 72 -24.29 2.77 -10.17
C ARG A 72 -24.47 2.25 -8.75
N THR A 73 -25.66 2.37 -8.19
CA THR A 73 -25.93 1.94 -6.81
C THR A 73 -25.68 0.44 -6.60
N LEU A 74 -26.09 -0.40 -7.56
CA LEU A 74 -25.86 -1.84 -7.48
C LEU A 74 -24.37 -2.18 -7.68
N GLY A 75 -23.73 -1.58 -8.69
CA GLY A 75 -22.32 -1.79 -9.00
C GLY A 75 -21.40 -1.34 -7.87
N THR A 76 -21.62 -0.15 -7.29
CA THR A 76 -20.84 0.33 -6.15
C THR A 76 -21.03 -0.55 -4.92
N SER A 77 -22.24 -1.07 -4.67
CA SER A 77 -22.49 -1.99 -3.54
C SER A 77 -21.70 -3.30 -3.66
N ILE A 78 -21.64 -3.89 -4.86
CA ILE A 78 -20.85 -5.10 -5.13
C ILE A 78 -19.35 -4.81 -4.98
N LEU A 79 -18.87 -3.69 -5.54
CA LEU A 79 -17.47 -3.27 -5.40
C LEU A 79 -17.08 -3.06 -3.94
N MET A 80 -17.95 -2.43 -3.15
CA MET A 80 -17.73 -2.25 -1.71
C MET A 80 -17.74 -3.59 -0.95
N CYS A 81 -18.61 -4.54 -1.34
CA CYS A 81 -18.60 -5.88 -0.78
C CYS A 81 -17.24 -6.58 -1.02
N ILE A 82 -16.74 -6.55 -2.25
CA ILE A 82 -15.43 -7.13 -2.61
C ILE A 82 -14.30 -6.41 -1.86
N HIS A 83 -14.36 -5.07 -1.75
CA HIS A 83 -13.39 -4.27 -1.01
C HIS A 83 -13.32 -4.69 0.46
N TYR A 84 -14.45 -4.80 1.15
CA TYR A 84 -14.48 -5.22 2.55
C TYR A 84 -14.11 -6.69 2.74
N ALA A 85 -14.49 -7.57 1.80
CA ALA A 85 -14.05 -8.97 1.80
C ALA A 85 -12.52 -9.08 1.71
N ASN A 86 -11.88 -8.30 0.83
CA ASN A 86 -10.43 -8.24 0.74
C ASN A 86 -9.80 -7.70 2.03
N ARG A 87 -10.35 -6.62 2.61
CA ARG A 87 -9.88 -6.10 3.90
C ARG A 87 -9.99 -7.12 5.03
N PHE A 88 -11.06 -7.91 5.06
CA PHE A 88 -11.22 -9.00 6.01
C PHE A 88 -10.16 -10.09 5.81
N ALA A 89 -9.96 -10.54 4.57
CA ALA A 89 -8.93 -11.51 4.23
C ALA A 89 -7.53 -11.02 4.64
N LEU A 90 -7.21 -9.76 4.36
CA LEU A 90 -5.93 -9.16 4.73
C LEU A 90 -5.74 -9.07 6.25
N THR A 91 -6.79 -8.74 7.00
CA THR A 91 -6.75 -8.72 8.47
C THR A 91 -6.40 -10.09 9.06
N LYS A 92 -6.81 -11.18 8.39
CA LYS A 92 -6.46 -12.55 8.79
C LYS A 92 -5.10 -13.01 8.25
N ALA A 93 -4.70 -12.55 7.06
CA ALA A 93 -3.44 -12.93 6.42
C ALA A 93 -2.22 -12.21 7.01
N VAL A 94 -2.32 -10.91 7.34
CA VAL A 94 -1.16 -10.13 7.83
C VAL A 94 -0.49 -10.76 9.07
N PRO A 95 -1.24 -11.26 10.08
CA PRO A 95 -0.65 -11.95 11.22
C PRO A 95 0.05 -13.25 10.82
N THR A 96 -0.57 -14.07 9.96
CA THR A 96 -0.01 -15.36 9.53
C THR A 96 1.24 -15.19 8.67
N MET A 97 1.34 -14.11 7.90
CA MET A 97 2.54 -13.81 7.10
C MET A 97 3.77 -13.47 7.96
N THR A 98 3.62 -13.19 9.25
CA THR A 98 4.74 -12.89 10.18
C THR A 98 5.22 -14.07 10.99
N LEU A 99 4.58 -15.22 10.84
CA LEU A 99 5.06 -16.46 11.43
C LEU A 99 6.49 -16.77 10.93
N ALA A 100 7.27 -17.45 11.79
CA ALA A 100 8.67 -17.78 11.51
C ALA A 100 8.83 -18.64 10.25
N ASP A 101 7.86 -19.52 9.99
CA ASP A 101 7.78 -20.42 8.83
C ASP A 101 7.16 -19.78 7.58
N ALA A 102 6.86 -18.47 7.63
CA ALA A 102 6.25 -17.72 6.54
C ALA A 102 7.19 -16.60 6.04
N LEU A 103 6.63 -15.49 5.54
CA LEU A 103 7.40 -14.38 4.97
C LEU A 103 8.21 -13.59 6.01
N GLN A 104 7.89 -13.73 7.30
CA GLN A 104 8.45 -12.93 8.40
C GLN A 104 8.22 -11.41 8.19
N SER A 105 8.59 -10.58 9.17
CA SER A 105 8.41 -9.13 9.06
C SER A 105 9.09 -8.53 7.82
N LYS A 106 10.29 -8.98 7.48
CA LYS A 106 11.04 -8.52 6.30
C LYS A 106 10.35 -8.83 4.97
N GLY A 107 9.84 -10.06 4.78
CA GLY A 107 9.18 -10.45 3.54
C GLY A 107 7.80 -9.81 3.38
N ARG A 108 7.08 -9.56 4.48
CA ARG A 108 5.75 -8.92 4.45
C ARG A 108 5.78 -7.52 3.83
N PHE A 109 6.70 -6.66 4.27
CA PHE A 109 6.76 -5.28 3.77
C PHE A 109 7.20 -5.23 2.31
N TRP A 110 8.07 -6.15 1.89
CA TRP A 110 8.41 -6.33 0.47
C TRP A 110 7.20 -6.78 -0.36
N PHE A 111 6.42 -7.73 0.14
CA PHE A 111 5.17 -8.13 -0.52
C PHE A 111 4.23 -6.94 -0.70
N PHE A 112 4.02 -6.12 0.34
CA PHE A 112 3.18 -4.92 0.23
C PHE A 112 3.77 -3.87 -0.72
N PHE A 113 5.08 -3.69 -0.74
CA PHE A 113 5.74 -2.81 -1.71
C PHE A 113 5.50 -3.28 -3.15
N VAL A 114 5.71 -4.56 -3.44
CA VAL A 114 5.49 -5.14 -4.79
C VAL A 114 4.04 -4.99 -5.21
N VAL A 115 3.09 -5.32 -4.34
CA VAL A 115 1.66 -5.16 -4.64
C VAL A 115 1.30 -3.70 -4.88
N ALA A 116 1.80 -2.78 -4.05
CA ALA A 116 1.58 -1.34 -4.25
C ALA A 116 2.22 -0.84 -5.55
N PHE A 117 3.39 -1.36 -5.93
CA PHE A 117 4.09 -1.01 -7.15
C PHE A 117 3.34 -1.51 -8.39
N LEU A 118 2.85 -2.74 -8.37
CA LEU A 118 1.97 -3.26 -9.42
C LEU A 118 0.69 -2.43 -9.54
N GLY A 119 0.09 -2.03 -8.41
CA GLY A 119 -1.04 -1.11 -8.39
C GLY A 119 -0.69 0.24 -9.03
N PHE A 120 0.49 0.79 -8.75
CA PHE A 120 0.96 2.02 -9.37
C PHE A 120 1.17 1.88 -10.88
N LEU A 121 1.78 0.79 -11.34
CA LEU A 121 1.92 0.51 -12.78
C LEU A 121 0.54 0.39 -13.45
N TRP A 122 -0.39 -0.32 -12.81
CA TRP A 122 -1.78 -0.38 -13.28
C TRP A 122 -2.40 1.02 -13.36
N GLY A 123 -2.24 1.85 -12.33
CA GLY A 123 -2.74 3.22 -12.34
C GLY A 123 -2.08 4.14 -13.37
N MET A 124 -0.83 3.88 -13.78
CA MET A 124 -0.17 4.68 -14.82
C MET A 124 -0.55 4.25 -16.24
N PHE A 125 -0.72 2.96 -16.48
CA PHE A 125 -0.91 2.44 -17.84
C PHE A 125 -2.38 2.15 -18.20
N LEU A 126 -3.19 1.74 -17.22
CA LEU A 126 -4.55 1.26 -17.45
C LEU A 126 -5.62 2.25 -16.99
N LEU A 127 -5.28 3.20 -16.12
CA LEU A 127 -6.11 4.37 -15.89
C LEU A 127 -5.76 5.42 -16.94
N PRO A 128 -6.63 5.69 -17.94
CA PRO A 128 -6.50 6.90 -18.72
C PRO A 128 -6.66 8.06 -17.73
N GLU A 129 -5.63 8.89 -17.59
CA GLU A 129 -5.80 10.10 -16.77
C GLU A 129 -7.04 10.85 -17.27
N THR A 130 -7.92 11.20 -16.33
CA THR A 130 -9.26 11.76 -16.54
C THR A 130 -9.25 13.19 -17.12
N SER A 131 -8.24 13.53 -17.92
CA SER A 131 -8.10 14.80 -18.65
C SER A 131 -8.63 14.75 -20.08
N GLU A 132 -8.96 13.58 -20.64
CA GLU A 132 -9.54 13.48 -21.99
C GLU A 132 -11.04 13.15 -22.04
N MET A 133 -11.70 12.92 -20.90
CA MET A 133 -13.13 12.52 -20.87
C MET A 133 -14.12 13.70 -20.72
N ILE A 134 -13.65 14.94 -20.92
CA ILE A 134 -14.48 16.16 -21.02
C ILE A 134 -14.21 16.87 -22.37
N ARG A 135 -14.36 16.13 -23.47
CA ARG A 135 -14.61 16.69 -24.80
C ARG A 135 -15.82 16.03 -25.43
#